data_AF-D3CZV3-F1
#
_entry.id   AF-D3CZV3-F1
#
_cell.length_a   1.000
_cell.length_b   1.000
_cell.length_c   1.000
_cell.angle_alpha   90.00
_cell.angle_beta   90.00
_cell.angle_gamma   90.00
#
_symmetry.space_group_name_H-M   'P 1'
#
loop_
_entity.id
_entity.type
_entity.pdbx_description
1 polymer ?
#
loop_
_entity_poly.entity_id
_entity_poly.type
_entity_poly.pdbx_seq_one_letter_code
_entity_poly.pdbx_strand_id
1 'polypeptide(L)'
;MIAEVEAFAAASGGHWQILTGCRKGAVPRALAAGEPAVEHERGMAVAERGVDAARRALDELVGLFGRENVAVELWDRAAPLDSARNDALAELARDAGLPVVATGNVHFATPASARLAATMAAVRARRSLDEMDGWLPAAGTAHLRSGPEMAARFGRYPGAVDAAARIGAECAFGLDLVAPRLPDFPFPRA
;
A
#
# COMPACT_ATOMS: atom_id res chain seq x y z
N MET A 1 0.18 8.56 16.41
CA MET A 1 -0.50 8.26 15.14
C MET A 1 -1.01 9.53 14.43
N ILE A 2 -2.10 10.21 14.84
CA ILE A 2 -2.54 11.45 14.12
C ILE A 2 -1.47 12.57 14.18
N ALA A 3 -0.92 12.85 15.36
CA ALA A 3 0.15 13.85 15.53
C ALA A 3 1.44 13.54 14.73
N GLU A 4 1.69 12.27 14.38
CA GLU A 4 2.81 11.90 13.51
C GLU A 4 2.50 12.18 12.04
N VAL A 5 1.26 11.94 11.60
CA VAL A 5 0.85 12.20 10.22
C VAL A 5 0.84 13.70 9.92
N GLU A 6 0.41 14.53 10.87
CA GLU A 6 0.48 16.00 10.76
C GLU A 6 1.93 16.48 10.66
N ALA A 7 2.85 15.91 11.45
CA ALA A 7 4.27 16.23 11.36
C ALA A 7 4.86 15.84 10.00
N PHE A 8 4.46 14.70 9.43
CA PHE A 8 4.85 14.29 8.08
C PHE A 8 4.28 15.21 7.01
N ALA A 9 3.02 15.63 7.14
CA ALA A 9 2.40 16.57 6.21
C ALA A 9 3.15 17.90 6.18
N ALA A 10 3.49 18.45 7.37
CA ALA A 10 4.29 19.65 7.50
C ALA A 10 5.70 19.51 6.87
N ALA A 11 6.30 18.32 6.94
CA ALA A 11 7.61 18.04 6.36
C ALA A 11 7.58 17.72 4.85
N SER A 12 6.41 17.38 4.29
CA SER A 12 6.30 16.85 2.93
C SER A 12 6.68 17.85 1.84
N GLY A 13 6.52 19.15 2.10
CA GLY A 13 6.74 20.21 1.12
C GLY A 13 5.85 20.10 -0.13
N GLY A 14 4.78 19.30 -0.09
CA GLY A 14 3.92 19.03 -1.25
C GLY A 14 4.54 18.08 -2.30
N HIS A 15 5.60 17.34 -1.95
CA HIS A 15 6.31 16.44 -2.87
C HIS A 15 6.04 14.96 -2.64
N TRP A 16 5.18 14.61 -1.69
CA TRP A 16 4.97 13.22 -1.26
C TRP A 16 3.70 12.66 -1.85
N GLN A 17 3.80 11.58 -2.63
CA GLN A 17 2.65 10.80 -3.03
C GLN A 17 2.23 9.85 -1.89
N ILE A 18 1.01 10.02 -1.41
CA ILE A 18 0.41 9.23 -0.34
C ILE A 18 -0.53 8.18 -0.93
N LEU A 19 -0.33 6.94 -0.51
CA LEU A 19 -1.24 5.83 -0.78
C LEU A 19 -2.07 5.56 0.48
N THR A 20 -3.36 5.28 0.34
CA THR A 20 -4.25 5.02 1.49
C THR A 20 -3.84 3.79 2.32
N GLY A 21 -2.91 2.97 1.82
CA GLY A 21 -2.35 1.82 2.52
C GLY A 21 -3.14 0.54 2.30
N CYS A 22 -2.54 -0.57 2.71
CA CYS A 22 -3.20 -1.88 2.72
C CYS A 22 -4.06 -2.08 4.00
N ARG A 23 -4.10 -3.30 4.56
CA ARG A 23 -4.89 -3.63 5.75
C ARG A 23 -4.62 -2.77 7.00
N LYS A 24 -3.47 -2.11 7.07
CA LYS A 24 -3.06 -1.25 8.20
C LYS A 24 -3.32 0.25 7.94
N GLY A 25 -3.70 0.62 6.73
CA GLY A 25 -3.98 2.02 6.37
C GLY A 25 -5.21 2.55 7.11
N ALA A 26 -5.23 3.86 7.37
CA ALA A 26 -6.32 4.50 8.10
C ALA A 26 -7.67 4.32 7.37
N VAL A 27 -7.69 4.50 6.05
CA VAL A 27 -8.91 4.40 5.23
C VAL A 27 -9.44 2.95 5.19
N PRO A 28 -8.65 1.91 4.83
CA PRO A 28 -9.18 0.55 4.83
C PRO A 28 -9.56 0.02 6.22
N ARG A 29 -8.82 0.41 7.27
CA ARG A 29 -9.18 0.03 8.64
C ARG A 29 -10.52 0.65 9.06
N ALA A 30 -10.76 1.91 8.69
CA ALA A 30 -12.03 2.57 8.93
C ALA A 30 -13.18 1.93 8.12
N LEU A 31 -12.91 1.50 6.89
CA LEU A 31 -13.87 0.78 6.04
C LEU A 31 -14.33 -0.55 6.67
N ALA A 32 -13.44 -1.21 7.40
CA ALA A 32 -13.74 -2.39 8.22
C ALA A 32 -14.36 -2.06 9.59
N ALA A 33 -14.83 -0.82 9.81
CA ALA A 33 -15.36 -0.32 11.08
C ALA A 33 -14.42 -0.50 12.29
N GLY A 34 -13.10 -0.53 12.05
CA GLY A 34 -12.12 -0.73 13.11
C GLY A 34 -12.13 -2.14 13.72
N GLU A 35 -12.96 -3.07 13.20
CA GLU A 35 -12.79 -4.49 13.49
C GLU A 35 -11.36 -4.84 13.07
N PRO A 36 -10.55 -5.46 13.94
CA PRO A 36 -9.29 -6.02 13.48
C PRO A 36 -9.68 -6.91 12.31
N ALA A 37 -9.15 -6.65 11.11
CA ALA A 37 -9.38 -7.49 9.94
C ALA A 37 -9.15 -8.91 10.42
N VAL A 38 -10.23 -9.66 10.67
CA VAL A 38 -10.13 -10.91 11.44
C VAL A 38 -9.17 -11.74 10.62
N GLU A 39 -8.00 -11.99 11.20
CA GLU A 39 -6.79 -12.40 10.51
C GLU A 39 -6.96 -13.85 10.09
N HIS A 40 -7.77 -14.04 9.05
CA HIS A 40 -8.19 -15.31 8.51
C HIS A 40 -8.37 -15.13 7.02
N GLU A 41 -8.31 -16.26 6.33
CA GLU A 41 -8.37 -16.46 4.88
C GLU A 41 -9.50 -15.70 4.14
N ARG A 42 -10.48 -15.16 4.86
CA ARG A 42 -11.68 -14.47 4.34
C ARG A 42 -11.39 -13.05 3.81
N GLY A 43 -10.35 -12.36 4.27
CA GLY A 43 -10.05 -10.97 3.88
C GLY A 43 -10.78 -9.92 4.73
N MET A 44 -10.70 -8.65 4.31
CA MET A 44 -11.26 -7.51 5.04
C MET A 44 -12.71 -7.26 4.60
N ALA A 45 -13.67 -7.38 5.53
CA ALA A 45 -15.06 -7.07 5.28
C ALA A 45 -15.29 -5.56 5.18
N VAL A 46 -16.26 -5.18 4.34
CA VAL A 46 -16.79 -3.82 4.28
C VAL A 46 -17.96 -3.73 5.25
N ALA A 47 -17.87 -2.86 6.23
CA ALA A 47 -18.97 -2.58 7.15
C ALA A 47 -19.78 -1.38 6.63
N GLU A 48 -21.11 -1.45 6.68
CA GLU A 48 -21.98 -0.33 6.25
C GLU A 48 -21.63 0.98 7.00
N ARG A 49 -21.45 0.90 8.32
CA ARG A 49 -20.99 2.04 9.15
C ARG A 49 -19.53 2.44 8.90
N GLY A 50 -18.75 1.58 8.22
CA GLY A 50 -17.34 1.81 7.92
C GLY A 50 -17.13 2.75 6.74
N VAL A 51 -18.09 2.87 5.82
CA VAL A 51 -17.97 3.73 4.62
C VAL A 51 -17.81 5.20 5.01
N ASP A 52 -18.65 5.72 5.91
CA ASP A 52 -18.55 7.11 6.37
C ASP A 52 -17.25 7.36 7.15
N ALA A 53 -16.79 6.37 7.92
CA ALA A 53 -15.53 6.47 8.64
C ALA A 53 -14.33 6.48 7.67
N ALA A 54 -14.37 5.66 6.63
CA ALA A 54 -13.36 5.63 5.58
C ALA A 54 -13.33 6.94 4.79
N ARG A 55 -14.50 7.53 4.50
CA ARG A 55 -14.61 8.85 3.87
C ARG A 55 -13.95 9.94 4.71
N ARG A 56 -14.25 10.00 6.02
CA ARG A 56 -13.60 10.97 6.92
C ARG A 56 -12.09 10.79 6.97
N ALA A 57 -11.60 9.55 7.04
CA ALA A 57 -10.17 9.27 7.03
C ALA A 57 -9.50 9.65 5.70
N LEU A 58 -10.21 9.51 4.58
CA LEU A 58 -9.74 9.93 3.26
C LEU A 58 -9.69 11.45 3.14
N ASP A 59 -10.73 12.14 3.60
CA ASP A 59 -10.81 13.60 3.63
C ASP A 59 -9.71 14.21 4.51
N GLU A 60 -9.38 13.57 5.64
CA GLU A 60 -8.27 13.96 6.50
C GLU A 60 -6.93 13.87 5.76
N LEU A 61 -6.66 12.75 5.06
CA LEU A 61 -5.44 12.62 4.25
C LEU A 61 -5.38 13.67 3.13
N VAL A 62 -6.49 13.92 2.44
CA VAL A 62 -6.57 14.94 1.39
C VAL A 62 -6.35 16.34 1.95
N GLY A 63 -6.92 16.64 3.12
CA GLY A 63 -6.73 17.93 3.80
C GLY A 63 -5.28 18.18 4.23
N LEU A 64 -4.56 17.11 4.59
CA LEU A 64 -3.16 17.21 5.04
C LEU A 64 -2.16 17.26 3.88
N PHE A 65 -2.37 16.48 2.82
CA PHE A 65 -1.36 16.30 1.76
C PHE A 65 -1.73 16.96 0.43
N GLY A 66 -2.98 17.37 0.24
CA GLY A 66 -3.48 17.86 -1.04
C GLY A 66 -4.05 16.74 -1.90
N ARG A 67 -5.04 17.06 -2.73
CA ARG A 67 -5.79 16.10 -3.55
C ARG A 67 -4.91 15.42 -4.59
N GLU A 68 -4.01 16.18 -5.18
CA GLU A 68 -3.04 15.78 -6.19
C GLU A 68 -2.02 14.77 -5.66
N ASN A 69 -1.83 14.73 -4.33
CA ASN A 69 -0.84 13.91 -3.65
C ASN A 69 -1.44 12.67 -2.97
N VAL A 70 -2.74 12.39 -3.14
CA VAL A 70 -3.40 11.23 -2.53
C VAL A 70 -3.98 10.32 -3.59
N ALA A 71 -3.68 9.03 -3.49
CA ALA A 71 -4.27 7.98 -4.32
C ALA A 71 -4.84 6.85 -3.46
N VAL A 72 -5.97 6.30 -3.86
CA VAL A 72 -6.62 5.20 -3.15
C VAL A 72 -5.99 3.88 -3.61
N GLU A 73 -5.35 3.19 -2.69
CA GLU A 73 -4.63 1.94 -2.93
C GLU A 73 -5.61 0.76 -3.02
N LEU A 74 -5.52 0.00 -4.12
CA LEU A 74 -6.19 -1.26 -4.31
C LEU A 74 -5.16 -2.39 -4.32
N TRP A 75 -5.40 -3.46 -3.56
CA TRP A 75 -4.55 -4.65 -3.56
C TRP A 75 -5.43 -5.89 -3.65
N ASP A 76 -4.87 -7.02 -4.08
CA ASP A 76 -5.59 -8.28 -4.15
C ASP A 76 -4.61 -9.40 -3.80
N ARG A 77 -4.96 -10.18 -2.77
CA ARG A 77 -4.22 -11.34 -2.26
C ARG A 77 -4.98 -12.66 -2.50
N ALA A 78 -5.99 -12.65 -3.37
CA ALA A 78 -6.92 -13.73 -3.66
C ALA A 78 -7.75 -14.15 -2.44
N ALA A 79 -8.01 -13.23 -1.51
CA ALA A 79 -8.95 -13.47 -0.43
C ALA A 79 -10.41 -13.25 -0.93
N PRO A 80 -11.39 -14.00 -0.41
CA PRO A 80 -12.79 -13.89 -0.83
C PRO A 80 -13.37 -12.48 -0.80
N LEU A 81 -12.94 -11.63 0.13
CA LEU A 81 -13.44 -10.26 0.29
C LEU A 81 -12.61 -9.19 -0.42
N ASP A 82 -11.53 -9.55 -1.13
CA ASP A 82 -10.65 -8.55 -1.76
C ASP A 82 -11.38 -7.72 -2.82
N SER A 83 -12.18 -8.34 -3.68
CA SER A 83 -12.95 -7.62 -4.70
C SER A 83 -13.97 -6.67 -4.07
N ALA A 84 -14.75 -7.15 -3.09
CA ALA A 84 -15.75 -6.32 -2.41
C ALA A 84 -15.12 -5.11 -1.70
N ARG A 85 -13.97 -5.29 -1.04
CA ARG A 85 -13.21 -4.18 -0.47
C ARG A 85 -12.75 -3.20 -1.55
N ASN A 86 -12.14 -3.71 -2.62
CA ASN A 86 -11.60 -2.86 -3.67
C ASN A 86 -12.70 -2.08 -4.41
N ASP A 87 -13.92 -2.61 -4.50
CA ASP A 87 -15.08 -1.91 -5.03
C ASP A 87 -15.46 -0.71 -4.18
N ALA A 88 -15.58 -0.91 -2.87
CA ALA A 88 -15.89 0.15 -1.93
C ALA A 88 -14.79 1.23 -1.90
N LEU A 89 -13.52 0.83 -1.99
CA LEU A 89 -12.39 1.77 -2.10
C LEU A 89 -12.42 2.53 -3.43
N ALA A 90 -12.69 1.87 -4.55
CA ALA A 90 -12.80 2.53 -5.86
C ALA A 90 -13.99 3.49 -5.92
N GLU A 91 -15.10 3.15 -5.28
CA GLU A 91 -16.26 4.03 -5.12
C GLU A 91 -15.93 5.27 -4.27
N LEU A 92 -15.26 5.07 -3.12
CA LEU A 92 -14.78 6.19 -2.30
C LEU A 92 -13.82 7.10 -3.09
N ALA A 93 -12.91 6.53 -3.88
CA ALA A 93 -12.01 7.28 -4.74
C ALA A 93 -12.77 8.10 -5.78
N ARG A 94 -13.75 7.48 -6.46
CA ARG A 94 -14.61 8.11 -7.46
C ARG A 94 -15.39 9.28 -6.87
N ASP A 95 -16.03 9.08 -5.72
CA ASP A 95 -16.80 10.14 -5.04
C ASP A 95 -15.91 11.27 -4.55
N ALA A 96 -14.70 10.94 -4.10
CA ALA A 96 -13.73 11.94 -3.69
C ALA A 96 -13.07 12.64 -4.89
N GLY A 97 -13.16 12.11 -6.12
CA GLY A 97 -12.41 12.62 -7.27
C GLY A 97 -10.89 12.36 -7.17
N LEU A 98 -10.51 11.19 -6.65
CA LEU A 98 -9.13 10.73 -6.48
C LEU A 98 -8.81 9.58 -7.44
N PRO A 99 -7.54 9.43 -7.86
CA PRO A 99 -7.12 8.26 -8.61
C PRO A 99 -7.11 7.01 -7.74
N VAL A 100 -7.40 5.86 -8.35
CA VAL A 100 -7.09 4.54 -7.78
C VAL A 100 -5.73 4.08 -8.30
N VAL A 101 -5.02 3.31 -7.48
CA VAL A 101 -3.71 2.73 -7.83
C VAL A 101 -3.63 1.28 -7.39
N ALA A 102 -3.25 0.40 -8.30
CA ALA A 102 -3.10 -1.03 -8.02
C ALA A 102 -1.70 -1.34 -7.50
N THR A 103 -1.62 -2.05 -6.36
CA THR A 103 -0.36 -2.53 -5.80
C THR A 103 -0.37 -4.05 -5.61
N GLY A 104 0.81 -4.66 -5.68
CA GLY A 104 0.96 -6.10 -5.45
C GLY A 104 1.00 -6.50 -3.97
N ASN A 105 1.15 -5.52 -3.05
CA ASN A 105 1.41 -5.75 -1.62
C ASN A 105 2.46 -6.87 -1.40
N VAL A 106 3.57 -6.75 -2.14
CA VAL A 106 4.56 -7.80 -2.38
C VAL A 106 5.39 -8.03 -1.12
N HIS A 107 5.57 -9.29 -0.75
CA HIS A 107 6.40 -9.73 0.38
C HIS A 107 7.54 -10.66 -0.07
N PHE A 108 7.51 -11.17 -1.30
CA PHE A 108 8.52 -12.07 -1.84
C PHE A 108 8.65 -11.94 -3.36
N ALA A 109 9.80 -12.34 -3.92
CA ALA A 109 10.08 -12.13 -5.34
C ALA A 109 9.29 -13.07 -6.26
N THR A 110 9.24 -14.36 -5.92
CA THR A 110 8.65 -15.40 -6.78
C THR A 110 7.66 -16.26 -6.01
N PRO A 111 6.69 -16.92 -6.70
CA PRO A 111 5.75 -17.83 -6.04
C PRO A 111 6.43 -18.93 -5.20
N ALA A 112 7.58 -19.44 -5.64
CA ALA A 112 8.34 -20.48 -4.93
C ALA A 112 8.83 -20.03 -3.53
N SER A 113 8.99 -18.72 -3.33
CA SER A 113 9.45 -18.15 -2.05
C SER A 113 8.35 -18.02 -0.99
N ALA A 114 7.11 -18.41 -1.28
CA ALA A 114 5.98 -18.24 -0.36
C ALA A 114 6.19 -18.92 1.01
N ARG A 115 6.70 -20.17 1.02
CA ARG A 115 6.99 -20.90 2.27
C ARG A 115 8.08 -20.21 3.09
N LEU A 116 9.15 -19.76 2.43
CA LEU A 116 10.22 -19.02 3.10
C LEU A 116 9.69 -17.72 3.73
N ALA A 117 8.86 -16.98 3.00
CA ALA A 117 8.24 -15.76 3.53
C ALA A 117 7.36 -16.04 4.76
N ALA A 118 6.59 -17.13 4.75
CA ALA A 118 5.80 -17.57 5.90
C ALA A 118 6.70 -17.90 7.11
N THR A 119 7.79 -18.64 6.90
CA THR A 119 8.78 -18.94 7.95
C THR A 119 9.40 -17.68 8.53
N MET A 120 9.83 -16.74 7.67
CA MET A 120 10.39 -15.47 8.12
C MET A 120 9.37 -14.64 8.91
N ALA A 121 8.09 -14.67 8.52
CA ALA A 121 7.02 -14.02 9.26
C ALA A 121 6.81 -14.63 10.67
N ALA A 122 6.88 -15.96 10.78
CA ALA A 122 6.77 -16.68 12.05
C ALA A 122 7.96 -16.40 12.98
N VAL A 123 9.19 -16.42 12.45
CA VAL A 123 10.40 -16.04 13.19
C VAL A 123 10.29 -14.61 13.74
N ARG A 124 9.88 -13.65 12.92
CA ARG A 124 9.65 -12.27 13.36
C ARG A 124 8.60 -12.17 14.46
N ALA A 125 7.56 -13.00 14.40
CA ALA A 125 6.50 -13.06 15.40
C ALA A 125 6.91 -13.83 16.68
N ARG A 126 8.06 -14.52 16.67
CA ARG A 126 8.50 -15.45 17.72
C ARG A 126 7.45 -16.52 18.02
N ARG A 127 6.91 -17.11 16.95
CA ARG A 127 5.88 -18.15 16.98
C ARG A 127 6.25 -19.31 16.06
N SER A 128 5.71 -20.49 16.33
CA SER A 128 5.77 -21.61 15.39
C SER A 128 4.92 -21.34 14.14
N LEU A 129 5.07 -22.17 13.10
CA LEU A 129 4.19 -22.10 11.93
C LEU A 129 2.75 -22.47 12.30
N ASP A 130 2.56 -23.44 13.19
CA ASP A 130 1.23 -23.87 13.66
C ASP A 130 0.53 -22.74 14.44
N GLU A 131 1.27 -22.03 15.31
CA GLU A 131 0.77 -20.85 16.02
C GLU A 131 0.52 -19.64 15.10
N MET A 132 1.02 -19.69 13.87
CA MET A 132 0.87 -18.65 12.85
C MET A 132 -0.17 -19.00 11.79
N ASP A 133 -0.76 -20.20 11.81
CA ASP A 133 -1.61 -20.72 10.74
C ASP A 133 -2.70 -19.73 10.28
N GLY A 134 -3.45 -19.15 11.23
CA GLY A 134 -4.46 -18.12 10.92
C GLY A 134 -3.90 -16.82 10.32
N TRP A 135 -2.66 -16.48 10.65
CA TRP A 135 -1.99 -15.26 10.20
C TRP A 135 -1.25 -15.41 8.87
N LEU A 136 -1.04 -16.63 8.39
CA LEU A 136 -0.31 -16.89 7.16
C LEU A 136 -1.19 -16.64 5.92
N PRO A 137 -0.61 -16.16 4.80
CA PRO A 137 -1.38 -15.97 3.58
C PRO A 137 -1.83 -17.32 2.98
N ALA A 138 -3.14 -17.53 2.83
CA ALA A 138 -3.71 -18.77 2.29
C ALA A 138 -3.18 -19.17 0.90
N ALA A 139 -2.99 -18.19 0.01
CA ALA A 139 -2.76 -18.46 -1.42
C ALA A 139 -1.32 -18.21 -1.92
N GLY A 140 -0.38 -17.76 -1.06
CA GLY A 140 1.00 -17.47 -1.50
C GLY A 140 1.09 -16.40 -2.62
N THR A 141 0.16 -15.46 -2.63
CA THR A 141 -0.07 -14.50 -3.73
C THR A 141 0.72 -13.19 -3.61
N ALA A 142 1.45 -12.96 -2.53
CA ALA A 142 2.22 -11.72 -2.33
C ALA A 142 3.59 -11.75 -3.03
N HIS A 143 3.66 -12.35 -4.23
CA HIS A 143 4.85 -12.29 -5.08
C HIS A 143 4.80 -11.10 -6.05
N LEU A 144 5.96 -10.72 -6.59
CA LEU A 144 6.04 -9.74 -7.66
C LEU A 144 5.40 -10.31 -8.94
N ARG A 145 4.43 -9.57 -9.47
CA ARG A 145 3.75 -9.89 -10.73
C ARG A 145 4.25 -9.02 -11.86
N SER A 146 4.15 -9.55 -13.06
CA SER A 146 4.31 -8.80 -14.29
C SER A 146 3.16 -7.81 -14.51
N GLY A 147 3.38 -6.81 -15.38
CA GLY A 147 2.36 -5.86 -15.80
C GLY A 147 1.08 -6.53 -16.34
N PRO A 148 1.18 -7.50 -17.27
CA PRO A 148 0.01 -8.23 -17.78
C PRO A 148 -0.77 -8.99 -16.70
N GLU A 149 -0.10 -9.63 -15.75
CA GLU A 149 -0.78 -10.30 -14.63
C GLU A 149 -1.52 -9.31 -13.72
N MET A 150 -0.93 -8.14 -13.46
CA MET A 150 -1.58 -7.05 -12.73
C MET A 150 -2.77 -6.49 -13.51
N ALA A 151 -2.64 -6.26 -14.82
CA ALA A 151 -3.71 -5.77 -15.67
C ALA A 151 -4.90 -6.75 -15.71
N ALA A 152 -4.64 -8.05 -15.84
CA ALA A 152 -5.69 -9.08 -15.79
C ALA A 152 -6.41 -9.10 -14.43
N ARG A 153 -5.64 -9.04 -13.33
CA ARG A 153 -6.18 -9.07 -11.96
C ARG A 153 -7.00 -7.82 -11.61
N PHE A 154 -6.57 -6.65 -12.06
CA PHE A 154 -7.21 -5.37 -11.77
C PHE A 154 -8.09 -4.87 -12.93
N GLY A 155 -8.47 -5.72 -13.89
CA GLY A 155 -9.29 -5.33 -15.04
C GLY A 155 -10.65 -4.71 -14.68
N ARG A 156 -11.14 -4.96 -13.46
CA ARG A 156 -12.34 -4.32 -12.89
C ARG A 156 -12.16 -2.83 -12.56
N TYR A 157 -10.93 -2.36 -12.44
CA TYR A 157 -10.58 -0.99 -12.03
C TYR A 157 -9.72 -0.33 -13.12
N PRO A 158 -10.32 0.14 -14.23
CA PRO A 158 -9.58 0.74 -15.33
C PRO A 158 -8.65 1.87 -14.88
N GLY A 159 -7.43 1.89 -15.41
CA GLY A 159 -6.42 2.90 -15.10
C GLY A 159 -5.65 2.69 -13.79
N ALA A 160 -6.05 1.75 -12.91
CA ALA A 160 -5.37 1.55 -11.63
C ALA A 160 -3.91 1.08 -11.79
N VAL A 161 -3.64 0.22 -12.78
CA VAL A 161 -2.28 -0.26 -13.08
C VAL A 161 -1.45 0.83 -13.78
N ASP A 162 -2.06 1.57 -14.71
CA ASP A 162 -1.41 2.69 -15.40
C ASP A 162 -1.04 3.82 -14.43
N ALA A 163 -1.92 4.11 -13.45
CA ALA A 163 -1.63 5.05 -12.38
C ALA A 163 -0.41 4.63 -11.56
N ALA A 164 -0.23 3.34 -11.29
CA ALA A 164 0.94 2.83 -10.58
C ALA A 164 2.23 3.06 -11.38
N ALA A 165 2.19 2.81 -12.70
CA ALA A 165 3.32 3.06 -13.58
C ALA A 165 3.66 4.56 -13.66
N ARG A 166 2.64 5.42 -13.77
CA ARG A 166 2.81 6.88 -13.79
C ARG A 166 3.44 7.40 -12.50
N ILE A 167 2.88 7.03 -11.34
CA ILE A 167 3.43 7.41 -10.02
C ILE A 167 4.88 6.91 -9.89
N GLY A 168 5.16 5.68 -10.31
CA GLY A 168 6.51 5.13 -10.29
C GLY A 168 7.51 5.94 -11.13
N ALA A 169 7.08 6.44 -12.29
CA ALA A 169 7.89 7.31 -13.13
C ALA A 169 8.09 8.71 -12.52
N GLU A 170 7.07 9.28 -11.89
CA GLU A 170 7.14 10.57 -11.20
C GLU A 170 8.04 10.53 -9.97
N CYS A 171 8.10 9.39 -9.27
CA CYS A 171 8.99 9.18 -8.13
C CYS A 171 10.41 8.74 -8.51
N ALA A 172 10.71 8.52 -9.79
CA ALA A 172 12.03 8.08 -10.22
C ALA A 172 13.05 9.23 -10.13
N PHE A 173 14.18 8.99 -9.47
CA PHE A 173 15.29 9.93 -9.39
C PHE A 173 16.61 9.23 -9.74
N GLY A 174 17.53 9.99 -10.34
CA GLY A 174 18.87 9.52 -10.65
C GLY A 174 19.76 9.43 -9.41
N LEU A 175 20.57 8.38 -9.31
CA LEU A 175 21.54 8.22 -8.21
C LEU A 175 22.79 9.10 -8.37
N ASP A 176 22.98 9.74 -9.53
CA ASP A 176 23.97 10.78 -9.77
C ASP A 176 23.78 12.00 -8.85
N LEU A 177 22.55 12.22 -8.36
CA LEU A 177 22.21 13.21 -7.33
C LEU A 177 22.79 12.88 -5.94
N VAL A 178 23.29 11.64 -5.74
CA VAL A 178 23.89 11.16 -4.48
C VAL A 178 25.41 11.27 -4.52
N ALA A 179 26.02 11.75 -5.61
CA ALA A 179 27.46 12.00 -5.67
C ALA A 179 27.86 12.96 -4.54
N PRO A 180 28.62 12.50 -3.53
CA PRO A 180 28.95 13.35 -2.41
C PRO A 180 29.81 14.51 -2.91
N ARG A 181 29.41 15.74 -2.57
CA ARG A 181 30.30 16.91 -2.66
C ARG A 181 31.37 16.79 -1.57
N LEU A 182 32.27 15.82 -1.76
CA LEU A 182 33.40 15.64 -0.87
C LEU A 182 34.24 16.93 -0.95
N PRO A 183 34.71 17.45 0.21
CA PRO A 183 35.62 18.58 0.19
C PRO A 183 36.89 18.21 -0.56
N ASP A 184 37.43 19.17 -1.32
CA ASP A 184 38.74 19.01 -1.96
C ASP A 184 39.79 18.75 -0.87
N PHE A 185 40.47 17.61 -0.95
CA PHE A 185 41.59 17.30 -0.06
C PHE A 185 42.88 17.83 -0.70
N PRO A 186 43.58 18.82 -0.09
CA PRO A 186 44.78 19.38 -0.68
C PRO A 186 45.93 18.36 -0.59
N PHE A 187 46.42 17.91 -1.74
CA PHE A 187 47.67 17.16 -1.82
C PHE A 187 48.87 18.12 -1.95
N PRO A 188 50.02 17.83 -1.31
CA PRO A 188 51.27 18.53 -1.59
C PRO A 188 51.61 18.36 -3.07
N ARG A 189 51.83 19.47 -3.79
CA ARG A 189 52.32 19.41 -5.17
C ARG A 189 53.79 18.96 -5.14
N ALA A 190 54.15 18.05 -6.03
CA ALA A 190 55.52 17.62 -6.27
C ALA A 190 56.37 18.76 -6.86
#